data_AF-A0A417VN90-F1
#
_entry.id   AF-A0A417VN90-F1
#
_cell.length_a   1.000
_cell.length_b   1.000
_cell.length_c   1.000
_cell.angle_alpha   90.00
_cell.angle_beta   90.00
_cell.angle_gamma   90.00
#
_symmetry.space_group_name_H-M   'P 1'
#
loop_
_entity.id
_entity.type
_entity.pdbx_description
1 polymer ?
#
loop_
_entity_poly.entity_id
_entity_poly.type
_entity_poly.pdbx_seq_one_letter_code
_entity_poly.pdbx_strand_id
1 'polypeptide(L)'
;MVVGRLVFDFARHSVEKTIRVKQFDSETRNLLVVLLNDGEPYEMPEGAIVRIECKKSDGEEILNDCTYVENLITAEITEQMTAAAGYAECAISVYEKESYIASWTFNLKVDTAVIVGDKIASTIEYKAIINALQEVEKSKDTVEEATVLAATAMKTANDTIGIANQVKEEATAAAAASQEAVKVATAAAAKAENYKGLIEDIYNNIDKLNDFAEEAWLDKSYLGSGYLSETTE
;
A
#
# COMPACT_ATOMS: atom_id res chain seq x y z
N MET A 1 32.35 -2.61 25.23
CA MET A 1 33.41 -3.55 25.70
C MET A 1 32.80 -4.90 26.10
N VAL A 2 33.35 -6.04 25.66
CA VAL A 2 32.84 -7.37 26.10
C VAL A 2 33.44 -7.74 27.45
N VAL A 3 32.59 -8.09 28.42
CA VAL A 3 33.03 -8.41 29.79
C VAL A 3 32.89 -9.88 30.15
N GLY A 4 32.17 -10.66 29.33
CA GLY A 4 32.03 -12.09 29.51
C GLY A 4 31.53 -12.77 28.24
N ARG A 5 31.87 -14.06 28.12
CA ARG A 5 31.31 -14.99 27.14
C ARG A 5 30.75 -16.18 27.90
N LEU A 6 29.45 -16.43 27.76
CA LEU A 6 28.77 -17.54 28.39
C LEU A 6 28.20 -18.48 27.32
N VAL A 7 28.15 -19.75 27.66
CA VAL A 7 27.48 -20.78 26.88
C VAL A 7 26.59 -21.53 27.84
N PHE A 8 25.30 -21.64 27.50
CA PHE A 8 24.32 -22.39 28.26
C PHE A 8 23.66 -23.42 27.36
N ASP A 9 23.44 -24.60 27.90
CA ASP A 9 22.72 -25.68 27.23
C ASP A 9 21.41 -25.92 27.99
N PHE A 10 20.29 -25.92 27.27
CA PHE A 10 18.98 -26.15 27.87
C PHE A 10 18.75 -27.61 28.26
N ALA A 11 19.37 -28.57 27.57
CA ALA A 11 19.20 -30.00 27.82
C ALA A 11 20.26 -30.56 28.77
N ARG A 12 21.41 -29.88 28.88
CA ARG A 12 22.54 -30.32 29.72
C ARG A 12 22.76 -29.39 30.90
N HIS A 13 23.20 -29.98 32.01
CA HIS A 13 23.56 -29.21 33.19
C HIS A 13 24.73 -28.28 32.88
N SER A 14 24.54 -26.98 33.10
CA SER A 14 25.61 -25.98 32.99
C SER A 14 26.21 -25.70 34.37
N VAL A 15 27.53 -25.58 34.46
CA VAL A 15 28.16 -25.08 35.69
C VAL A 15 27.78 -23.63 35.91
N GLU A 16 27.50 -23.26 37.16
CA GLU A 16 27.22 -21.88 37.55
C GLU A 16 28.41 -20.98 37.19
N LYS A 17 28.13 -19.83 36.59
CA LYS A 17 29.14 -18.88 36.11
C LYS A 17 29.02 -17.57 36.89
N THR A 18 30.14 -16.90 37.14
CA THR A 18 30.16 -15.57 37.77
C THR A 18 30.98 -14.60 36.93
N ILE A 19 30.36 -13.47 36.56
CA ILE A 19 31.02 -12.35 35.89
C ILE A 19 31.20 -11.22 36.90
N ARG A 20 32.42 -10.68 37.00
CA ARG A 20 32.72 -9.58 37.92
C ARG A 20 32.59 -8.24 37.21
N VAL A 21 31.86 -7.32 37.82
CA VAL A 21 31.66 -5.94 37.37
C VAL A 21 31.83 -4.98 38.54
N LYS A 22 31.98 -3.68 38.26
CA LYS A 22 32.01 -2.63 39.29
C LYS A 22 30.66 -1.94 39.36
N GLN A 23 30.34 -1.50 40.57
CA GLN A 23 29.15 -0.69 40.82
C GLN A 23 29.21 0.61 40.00
N PHE A 24 28.08 1.01 39.43
CA PHE A 24 27.94 2.21 38.59
C PHE A 24 28.74 2.17 37.28
N ASP A 25 29.14 0.99 36.82
CA ASP A 25 29.68 0.87 35.48
C ASP A 25 28.55 1.17 34.48
N SER A 26 28.65 2.33 33.83
CA SER A 26 27.91 2.69 32.63
C SER A 26 28.84 2.62 31.42
N GLU A 27 28.29 2.73 30.21
CA GLU A 27 29.05 2.76 28.94
C GLU A 27 29.58 1.39 28.43
N THR A 28 28.61 0.53 28.07
CA THR A 28 28.68 -0.57 27.08
C THR A 28 29.40 -1.86 27.50
N ARG A 29 29.24 -2.31 28.75
CA ARG A 29 29.65 -3.66 29.12
C ARG A 29 28.66 -4.68 28.55
N ASN A 30 29.12 -5.47 27.60
CA ASN A 30 28.28 -6.48 26.95
C ASN A 30 28.68 -7.88 27.39
N LEU A 31 27.67 -8.67 27.72
CA LEU A 31 27.76 -10.11 27.86
C LEU A 31 27.40 -10.76 26.53
N LEU A 32 28.27 -11.62 26.05
CA LEU A 32 28.01 -12.42 24.87
C LEU A 32 27.56 -13.81 25.31
N VAL A 33 26.42 -14.27 24.82
CA VAL A 33 25.84 -15.55 25.21
C VAL A 33 25.51 -16.38 23.98
N VAL A 34 25.81 -17.68 24.05
CA VAL A 34 25.36 -18.69 23.10
C VAL A 34 24.46 -19.67 23.83
N LEU A 35 23.31 -19.98 23.23
CA LEU A 35 22.38 -20.98 23.73
C LEU A 35 22.52 -22.27 22.89
N LEU A 36 22.50 -23.39 23.58
CA LEU A 36 22.59 -24.73 23.00
C LEU A 36 21.38 -25.57 23.43
N ASN A 37 21.09 -26.61 22.66
CA ASN A 37 20.18 -27.68 23.00
C ASN A 37 20.86 -29.02 22.73
N ASP A 38 21.26 -29.71 23.78
CA ASP A 38 21.97 -30.99 23.73
C ASP A 38 23.28 -30.93 22.92
N GLY A 39 24.06 -29.87 23.12
CA GLY A 39 25.35 -29.63 22.50
C GLY A 39 25.31 -28.94 21.14
N GLU A 40 24.15 -28.85 20.50
CA GLU A 40 23.96 -28.15 19.23
C GLU A 40 23.46 -26.71 19.45
N PRO A 41 23.75 -25.76 18.54
CA PRO A 41 23.14 -24.44 18.54
C PRO A 41 21.63 -24.47 18.74
N TYR A 42 21.11 -23.69 19.69
CA TYR A 42 19.66 -23.59 19.86
C TYR A 42 19.04 -22.86 18.66
N GLU A 43 18.14 -23.54 17.95
CA GLU A 43 17.37 -22.96 16.87
C GLU A 43 16.32 -21.99 17.45
N MET A 44 16.58 -20.69 17.32
CA MET A 44 15.67 -19.66 17.81
C MET A 44 14.34 -19.71 17.04
N PRO A 45 13.19 -19.86 17.72
CA PRO A 45 11.89 -19.81 17.06
C PRO A 45 11.66 -18.48 16.34
N GLU A 46 10.91 -18.51 15.24
CA GLU A 46 10.58 -17.29 14.48
C GLU A 46 9.77 -16.32 15.35
N GLY A 47 10.22 -15.06 15.41
CA GLY A 47 9.59 -14.03 16.23
C GLY A 47 9.86 -14.12 17.73
N ALA A 48 10.77 -15.01 18.16
CA ALA A 48 11.17 -15.07 19.56
C ALA A 48 11.94 -13.82 19.99
N ILE A 49 11.74 -13.40 21.24
CA ILE A 49 12.43 -12.28 21.87
C ILE A 49 13.33 -12.82 22.97
N VAL A 50 14.58 -12.37 22.97
CA VAL A 50 15.57 -12.76 23.98
C VAL A 50 15.74 -11.63 24.98
N ARG A 51 15.76 -11.98 26.27
CA ARG A 51 15.90 -11.02 27.37
C ARG A 51 16.95 -11.47 28.36
N ILE A 52 17.53 -10.49 29.05
CA ILE A 52 18.26 -10.71 30.29
C ILE A 52 17.33 -10.34 31.44
N GLU A 53 17.18 -11.27 32.37
CA GLU A 53 16.47 -11.07 33.61
C GLU A 53 17.46 -11.17 34.75
N CYS A 54 17.39 -10.24 35.71
CA CYS A 54 18.24 -10.28 36.89
C CYS A 54 17.47 -9.83 38.13
N LYS A 55 17.79 -10.45 39.27
CA LYS A 55 17.45 -9.96 40.59
C LYS A 55 18.71 -9.45 41.28
N LYS A 56 18.75 -8.17 41.60
CA LYS A 56 19.88 -7.53 42.28
C LYS A 56 19.97 -7.97 43.74
N SER A 57 21.11 -7.67 44.37
CA SER A 57 21.39 -8.03 45.76
C SER A 57 20.44 -7.38 46.77
N ASP A 58 19.83 -6.25 46.41
CA ASP A 58 18.81 -5.54 47.20
C ASP A 58 17.38 -6.00 46.89
N GLY A 59 17.21 -6.92 45.92
CA GLY A 59 15.94 -7.51 45.54
C GLY A 59 15.23 -6.83 44.37
N GLU A 60 15.74 -5.70 43.90
CA GLU A 60 15.19 -4.98 42.74
C GLU A 60 15.45 -5.76 41.43
N GLU A 61 14.50 -5.68 40.50
CA GLU A 61 14.42 -6.55 39.33
C GLU A 61 14.82 -5.84 38.03
N ILE A 62 15.41 -6.58 37.11
CA ILE A 62 15.79 -6.12 35.78
C ILE A 62 15.16 -7.04 34.73
N LEU A 63 14.58 -6.45 33.70
CA LEU A 63 14.09 -7.15 32.52
C LEU A 63 14.34 -6.30 31.27
N ASN A 64 15.38 -6.66 30.51
CA ASN A 64 15.81 -5.90 29.34
C ASN A 64 15.93 -6.79 28.11
N ASP A 65 15.61 -6.23 26.94
CA ASP A 65 15.79 -6.93 25.67
C ASP A 65 17.27 -7.10 25.35
N CYS A 66 17.61 -8.24 24.75
CA CYS A 66 18.92 -8.52 24.20
C CYS A 66 18.89 -8.44 22.68
N THR A 67 20.05 -8.26 22.06
CA THR A 67 20.17 -8.40 20.61
C THR A 67 20.59 -9.83 20.26
N TYR A 68 20.01 -10.40 19.21
CA TYR A 68 20.31 -11.74 18.72
C TYR A 68 20.66 -11.69 17.23
N VAL A 69 21.86 -12.12 16.87
CA VAL A 69 22.34 -12.17 15.47
C VAL A 69 23.14 -13.46 15.29
N GLU A 70 22.79 -14.28 14.30
CA GLU A 70 23.54 -15.49 13.90
C GLU A 70 24.00 -16.37 15.09
N ASN A 71 23.05 -16.72 15.96
CA ASN A 71 23.28 -17.53 17.16
C ASN A 71 24.07 -16.86 18.31
N LEU A 72 24.33 -15.56 18.23
CA LEU A 72 24.99 -14.79 19.27
C LEU A 72 24.03 -13.81 19.91
N ILE A 73 23.85 -13.94 21.23
CA ILE A 73 23.09 -13.02 22.05
C ILE A 73 24.06 -12.00 22.64
N THR A 74 23.74 -10.72 22.51
CA THR A 74 24.45 -9.64 23.20
C THR A 74 23.49 -9.00 24.19
N ALA A 75 23.79 -9.20 25.48
CA ALA A 75 23.07 -8.60 26.59
C ALA A 75 23.89 -7.43 27.15
N GLU A 76 23.29 -6.25 27.20
CA GLU A 76 23.90 -5.08 27.83
C GLU A 76 23.82 -5.20 29.36
N ILE A 77 24.94 -4.98 30.04
CA ILE A 77 24.97 -4.76 31.48
C ILE A 77 24.79 -3.27 31.73
N THR A 78 23.60 -2.89 32.18
CA THR A 78 23.21 -1.49 32.38
C THR A 78 23.76 -0.94 33.69
N GLU A 79 23.78 0.39 33.81
CA GLU A 79 24.14 1.05 35.06
C GLU A 79 23.18 0.64 36.20
N GLN A 80 21.88 0.49 35.92
CA GLN A 80 20.88 0.04 36.89
C GLN A 80 21.09 -1.40 37.36
N MET A 81 21.55 -2.29 36.47
CA MET A 81 21.95 -3.66 36.83
C MET A 81 23.11 -3.69 37.83
N THR A 82 23.97 -2.67 37.82
CA THR A 82 25.14 -2.56 38.71
C THR A 82 24.95 -1.52 39.82
N ALA A 83 23.74 -1.01 40.03
CA ALA A 83 23.47 0.02 41.04
C ALA A 83 23.64 -0.51 42.48
N ALA A 84 23.37 -1.79 42.72
CA ALA A 84 23.51 -2.43 44.03
C ALA A 84 24.75 -3.34 44.07
N ALA A 85 25.65 -3.11 45.03
CA ALA A 85 26.81 -3.99 45.24
C ALA A 85 26.36 -5.33 45.83
N GLY A 86 27.01 -6.42 45.43
CA GLY A 86 26.65 -7.79 45.83
C GLY A 86 26.51 -8.72 44.63
N TYR A 87 25.78 -9.83 44.82
CA TYR A 87 25.45 -10.75 43.73
C TYR A 87 24.08 -10.39 43.16
N ALA A 88 24.04 -10.14 41.85
CA ALA A 88 22.80 -10.17 41.09
C ALA A 88 22.70 -11.53 40.39
N GLU A 89 21.63 -12.27 40.67
CA GLU A 89 21.32 -13.55 40.03
C GLU A 89 20.61 -13.27 38.72
N CYS A 90 21.08 -13.85 37.62
CA CYS A 90 20.61 -13.56 36.27
C CYS A 90 20.37 -14.83 35.44
N ALA A 91 19.53 -14.71 34.43
CA ALA A 91 19.34 -15.71 33.38
C ALA A 91 19.12 -15.01 32.02
N ILE A 92 19.30 -15.78 30.94
CA ILE A 92 18.88 -15.40 29.60
C ILE A 92 17.60 -16.15 29.29
N SER A 93 16.51 -15.42 29.06
CA SER A 93 15.21 -15.97 28.74
C SER A 93 14.84 -15.75 27.27
N VAL A 94 14.15 -16.73 26.72
CA VAL A 94 13.59 -16.71 25.36
C VAL A 94 12.07 -16.79 25.48
N TYR A 95 11.39 -15.80 24.90
CA TYR A 95 9.94 -15.70 24.86
C TYR A 95 9.46 -15.89 23.42
N GLU A 96 8.52 -16.79 23.20
CA GLU A 96 7.82 -16.93 21.92
C GLU A 96 6.33 -17.16 22.18
N LYS A 97 5.48 -16.18 21.87
CA LYS A 97 4.02 -16.23 22.11
C LYS A 97 3.68 -16.65 23.55
N GLU A 98 3.29 -17.91 23.74
CA GLU A 98 2.91 -18.50 25.05
C GLU A 98 4.01 -19.39 25.65
N SER A 99 5.13 -19.57 24.94
CA SER A 99 6.26 -20.36 25.38
C SER A 99 7.34 -19.49 26.04
N TYR A 100 7.96 -20.06 27.07
CA TYR A 100 9.03 -19.46 27.85
C TYR A 100 10.06 -20.53 28.19
N ILE A 101 11.33 -20.24 27.93
CA ILE A 101 12.46 -21.05 28.39
C ILE A 101 13.59 -20.12 28.82
N ALA A 102 14.26 -20.47 29.91
CA ALA A 102 15.37 -19.68 30.44
C ALA A 102 16.62 -20.55 30.61
N SER A 103 17.78 -19.89 30.47
CA SER A 103 19.06 -20.53 30.70
C SER A 103 19.21 -20.93 32.17
N TRP A 104 20.24 -21.73 32.45
CA TRP A 104 20.75 -21.84 33.82
C TRP A 104 21.12 -20.45 34.37
N THR A 105 21.03 -20.31 35.69
CA THR A 105 21.37 -19.06 36.37
C THR A 105 22.88 -18.81 36.36
N PHE A 106 23.24 -17.54 36.32
CA PHE A 106 24.60 -17.05 36.49
C PHE A 106 24.58 -15.77 37.31
N ASN A 107 25.73 -15.42 37.88
CA ASN A 107 25.82 -14.26 38.75
C ASN A 107 26.61 -13.12 38.12
N LEU A 108 26.11 -11.90 38.28
CA LEU A 108 26.92 -10.71 38.23
C LEU A 108 27.38 -10.39 39.65
N LYS A 109 28.68 -10.52 39.92
CA LYS A 109 29.28 -10.03 41.15
C LYS A 109 29.65 -8.57 40.98
N VAL A 110 28.83 -7.70 41.55
CA VAL A 110 29.01 -6.26 41.56
C VAL A 110 29.89 -5.87 42.74
N ASP A 111 31.17 -5.64 42.48
CA ASP A 111 32.11 -5.17 43.48
C ASP A 111 31.91 -3.66 43.70
N THR A 112 31.89 -3.20 44.95
CA THR A 112 31.73 -1.78 45.31
C THR A 112 32.73 -0.89 44.57
N ALA A 113 32.26 0.26 44.09
CA ALA A 113 33.10 1.27 43.46
C ALA A 113 34.11 1.84 44.47
N VAL A 114 35.36 2.04 44.03
CA VAL A 114 36.44 2.56 44.90
C VAL A 114 36.26 4.06 45.15
N ILE A 115 35.81 4.78 44.14
CA ILE A 115 35.44 6.20 44.21
C ILE A 115 33.97 6.27 43.83
N VAL A 116 33.17 6.91 44.68
CA VAL A 116 31.74 7.03 44.44
C VAL A 116 31.48 8.45 43.94
N GLY A 117 31.15 8.56 42.65
CA GLY A 117 30.66 9.80 42.03
C GLY A 117 29.18 9.99 42.30
N ASP A 118 28.47 10.57 41.32
CA ASP A 118 27.01 10.63 41.35
C ASP A 118 26.44 9.21 41.45
N LYS A 119 25.55 9.01 42.43
CA LYS A 119 24.93 7.72 42.70
C LYS A 119 23.54 7.71 42.10
N ILE A 120 23.26 6.73 41.25
CA ILE A 120 21.88 6.38 40.96
C ILE A 120 21.31 5.56 42.11
N ALA A 121 20.06 5.82 42.48
CA ALA A 121 19.33 4.92 43.36
C ALA A 121 19.06 3.61 42.61
N SER A 122 19.20 2.50 43.31
CA SER A 122 18.82 1.19 42.77
C SER A 122 17.29 1.13 42.67
N THR A 123 16.79 0.83 41.48
CA THR A 123 15.36 0.65 41.21
C THR A 123 15.13 -0.53 40.26
N ILE A 124 13.87 -0.92 40.08
CA ILE A 124 13.45 -1.79 38.98
C ILE A 124 13.83 -1.16 37.63
N GLU A 125 14.28 -1.97 36.67
CA GLU A 125 14.47 -1.57 35.27
C GLU A 125 13.78 -2.56 34.32
N TYR A 126 12.65 -2.13 33.74
CA TYR A 126 11.86 -2.93 32.78
C TYR A 126 11.84 -2.28 31.39
N LYS A 127 13.01 -2.12 30.76
CA LYS A 127 13.09 -1.55 29.41
C LYS A 127 12.32 -2.38 28.40
N ALA A 128 12.31 -3.71 28.56
CA ALA A 128 11.55 -4.60 27.68
C ALA A 128 10.04 -4.30 27.67
N ILE A 129 9.46 -4.00 28.84
CA ILE A 129 8.03 -3.66 28.94
C ILE A 129 7.77 -2.28 28.34
N ILE A 130 8.64 -1.31 28.63
CA ILE A 130 8.53 0.05 28.08
C ILE A 130 8.61 0.02 26.54
N ASN A 131 9.56 -0.72 25.97
CA ASN A 131 9.71 -0.90 24.53
C ASN A 131 8.46 -1.54 23.92
N ALA A 132 7.96 -2.63 24.51
CA ALA A 132 6.74 -3.29 24.04
C ALA A 132 5.52 -2.36 24.06
N LEU A 133 5.36 -1.52 25.09
CA LEU A 133 4.29 -0.52 25.14
C LEU A 133 4.43 0.54 24.03
N GLN A 134 5.65 1.02 23.78
CA GLN A 134 5.92 1.98 22.71
C GLN A 134 5.64 1.39 21.31
N GLU A 135 5.95 0.11 21.08
CA GLU A 135 5.61 -0.57 19.83
C GLU A 135 4.09 -0.70 19.65
N VAL A 136 3.37 -1.02 20.72
CA VAL A 136 1.90 -1.05 20.71
C VAL A 136 1.34 0.34 20.39
N GLU A 137 1.87 1.41 20.96
CA GLU A 137 1.45 2.79 20.63
C GLU A 137 1.71 3.14 19.16
N LYS A 138 2.92 2.88 18.65
CA LYS A 138 3.24 3.11 17.22
C LYS A 138 2.32 2.32 16.28
N SER A 139 2.01 1.07 16.63
CA SER A 139 1.12 0.25 15.80
C SER A 139 -0.30 0.82 15.74
N LYS A 140 -0.81 1.42 16.83
CA LYS A 140 -2.11 2.10 16.81
C LYS A 140 -2.13 3.28 15.85
N ASP A 141 -1.08 4.11 15.85
CA ASP A 141 -0.97 5.25 14.95
C ASP A 141 -0.99 4.80 13.48
N THR A 142 -0.24 3.74 13.14
CA THR A 142 -0.22 3.20 11.77
C THR A 142 -1.57 2.62 11.33
N VAL A 143 -2.32 2.01 12.25
CA VAL A 143 -3.66 1.50 11.97
C VAL A 143 -4.64 2.64 11.74
N GLU A 144 -4.58 3.70 12.54
CA GLU A 144 -5.43 4.89 12.36
C GLU A 144 -5.14 5.58 11.02
N GLU A 145 -3.87 5.80 10.67
CA GLU A 145 -3.47 6.34 9.36
C GLU A 145 -3.96 5.47 8.19
N ALA A 146 -3.78 4.15 8.28
CA ALA A 146 -4.22 3.23 7.25
C ALA A 146 -5.76 3.25 7.06
N THR A 147 -6.52 3.35 8.15
CA THR A 147 -7.98 3.46 8.08
C THR A 147 -8.45 4.79 7.47
N VAL A 148 -7.78 5.90 7.78
CA VAL A 148 -8.06 7.21 7.17
C VAL A 148 -7.75 7.21 5.68
N LEU A 149 -6.62 6.62 5.27
CA LEU A 149 -6.25 6.48 3.86
C LEU A 149 -7.27 5.60 3.11
N ALA A 150 -7.68 4.47 3.70
CA ALA A 150 -8.71 3.61 3.14
C ALA A 150 -10.06 4.34 2.99
N ALA A 151 -10.49 5.09 4.01
CA ALA A 151 -11.71 5.90 3.96
C ALA A 151 -11.65 6.98 2.87
N THR A 152 -10.51 7.65 2.74
CA THR A 152 -10.27 8.66 1.70
C THR A 152 -10.32 8.03 0.31
N ALA A 153 -9.65 6.90 0.11
CA ALA A 153 -9.67 6.17 -1.16
C ALA A 153 -11.09 5.70 -1.53
N MET A 154 -11.86 5.21 -0.56
CA MET A 154 -13.28 4.84 -0.77
C MET A 154 -14.12 6.05 -1.19
N LYS A 155 -13.93 7.21 -0.56
CA LYS A 155 -14.63 8.45 -0.93
C LYS A 155 -14.30 8.86 -2.37
N THR A 156 -13.02 8.87 -2.75
CA THR A 156 -12.59 9.20 -4.11
C THR A 156 -13.15 8.23 -5.15
N ALA A 157 -13.21 6.94 -4.84
CA ALA A 157 -13.80 5.93 -5.71
C ALA A 157 -15.30 6.21 -5.94
N ASN A 158 -16.06 6.50 -4.88
CA ASN A 158 -17.48 6.83 -4.98
C ASN A 158 -17.74 8.12 -5.77
N ASP A 159 -16.95 9.17 -5.54
CA ASP A 159 -17.05 10.43 -6.31
C ASP A 159 -16.81 10.17 -7.81
N THR A 160 -15.82 9.34 -8.14
CA THR A 160 -15.50 8.95 -9.53
C THR A 160 -16.64 8.17 -10.19
N ILE A 161 -17.27 7.23 -9.46
CA ILE A 161 -18.44 6.50 -9.94
C ILE A 161 -19.61 7.46 -10.22
N GLY A 162 -19.83 8.45 -9.36
CA GLY A 162 -20.84 9.48 -9.54
C GLY A 162 -20.63 10.27 -10.84
N ILE A 163 -19.40 10.73 -11.09
CA ILE A 163 -19.03 11.43 -12.32
C ILE A 163 -19.24 10.54 -13.54
N ALA A 164 -18.80 9.28 -13.48
CA ALA A 164 -18.96 8.34 -14.59
C ALA A 164 -20.44 8.11 -14.96
N ASN A 165 -21.33 8.05 -13.97
CA ASN A 165 -22.76 7.94 -14.19
C ASN A 165 -23.35 9.20 -14.84
N GLN A 166 -22.95 10.39 -14.38
CA GLN A 166 -23.37 11.65 -15.01
C GLN A 166 -22.93 11.72 -16.48
N VAL A 167 -21.66 11.40 -16.76
CA VAL A 167 -21.13 11.37 -18.14
C VAL A 167 -21.90 10.36 -18.99
N LYS A 168 -22.27 9.20 -18.44
CA LYS A 168 -23.08 8.20 -19.16
C LYS A 168 -24.46 8.75 -19.48
N GLU A 169 -25.14 9.40 -18.53
CA GLU A 169 -26.45 10.02 -18.75
C GLU A 169 -26.38 11.11 -19.83
N GLU A 170 -25.41 12.01 -19.74
CA GLU A 170 -25.18 13.06 -20.75
C GLU A 170 -24.88 12.48 -22.13
N ALA A 171 -24.04 11.43 -22.21
CA ALA A 171 -23.75 10.74 -23.47
C ALA A 171 -25.00 10.09 -24.07
N THR A 172 -25.85 9.46 -23.24
CA THR A 172 -27.12 8.89 -23.72
C THR A 172 -28.09 9.96 -24.22
N ALA A 173 -28.16 11.10 -23.54
CA ALA A 173 -28.97 12.24 -23.98
C ALA A 173 -28.48 12.82 -25.31
N ALA A 174 -27.16 13.00 -25.47
CA ALA A 174 -26.54 13.47 -26.69
C ALA A 174 -26.74 12.51 -27.88
N ALA A 175 -26.65 11.20 -27.63
CA ALA A 175 -26.93 10.18 -28.64
C ALA A 175 -28.40 10.22 -29.10
N ALA A 176 -29.34 10.36 -28.17
CA ALA A 176 -30.76 10.50 -28.49
C ALA A 176 -31.04 11.76 -29.33
N ALA A 177 -30.46 12.91 -28.95
CA ALA A 177 -30.58 14.15 -29.70
C ALA A 177 -29.99 14.02 -31.13
N SER A 178 -28.86 13.33 -31.27
CA SER A 178 -28.22 13.08 -32.57
C SER A 178 -29.09 12.21 -33.47
N GLN A 179 -29.70 11.15 -32.94
CA GLN A 179 -30.62 10.30 -33.71
C GLN A 179 -31.82 11.09 -34.22
N GLU A 180 -32.36 12.00 -33.40
CA GLU A 180 -33.49 12.83 -33.81
C GLU A 180 -33.09 13.82 -34.93
N ALA A 181 -31.92 14.45 -34.82
CA ALA A 181 -31.39 15.31 -35.88
C ALA A 181 -31.21 14.55 -37.22
N VAL A 182 -30.72 13.31 -37.17
CA VAL A 182 -30.58 12.46 -38.37
C VAL A 182 -31.93 12.17 -39.02
N LYS A 183 -32.98 11.87 -38.25
CA LYS A 183 -34.34 11.67 -38.78
C LYS A 183 -34.84 12.92 -39.51
N VAL A 184 -34.67 14.10 -38.90
CA VAL A 184 -35.07 15.38 -39.50
C VAL A 184 -34.32 15.63 -40.80
N ALA A 185 -33.00 15.44 -40.81
CA ALA A 185 -32.19 15.61 -42.02
C ALA A 185 -32.58 14.63 -43.13
N THR A 186 -32.83 13.36 -42.79
CA THR A 186 -33.25 12.32 -43.74
C THR A 186 -34.61 12.66 -44.36
N ALA A 187 -35.56 13.13 -43.55
CA ALA A 187 -36.87 13.57 -44.02
C ALA A 187 -36.77 14.80 -44.95
N ALA A 188 -35.88 15.74 -44.65
CA ALA A 188 -35.61 16.90 -45.51
C ALA A 188 -34.99 16.49 -46.85
N ALA A 189 -34.00 15.57 -46.84
CA ALA A 189 -33.38 15.05 -48.04
C ALA A 189 -34.39 14.32 -48.96
N ALA A 190 -35.26 13.50 -48.39
CA ALA A 190 -36.32 12.81 -49.15
C ALA A 190 -37.28 13.78 -49.85
N LYS A 191 -37.63 14.91 -49.19
CA LYS A 191 -38.44 15.97 -49.81
C LYS A 191 -37.70 16.64 -50.97
N ALA A 192 -36.40 16.90 -50.82
CA ALA A 192 -35.60 17.52 -51.86
C ALA A 192 -35.50 16.65 -53.13
N GLU A 193 -35.29 15.34 -52.99
CA GLU A 193 -35.28 14.40 -54.12
C GLU A 193 -36.65 14.33 -54.82
N ASN A 194 -37.75 14.37 -54.07
CA ASN A 194 -39.08 14.46 -54.65
C ASN A 194 -39.26 15.71 -55.52
N TYR A 195 -38.85 16.89 -55.01
CA TYR A 195 -38.89 18.13 -55.78
C TYR A 195 -38.00 18.08 -57.02
N LYS A 196 -36.82 17.45 -56.95
CA LYS A 196 -35.94 17.28 -58.10
C LYS A 196 -36.61 16.47 -59.22
N GLY A 197 -37.25 15.35 -58.88
CA GLY A 197 -38.01 14.54 -59.85
C GLY A 197 -39.15 15.31 -60.50
N LEU A 198 -39.93 16.06 -59.70
CA LEU A 198 -41.01 16.92 -60.24
C LEU A 198 -40.48 17.99 -61.21
N ILE A 199 -39.32 18.58 -60.92
CA ILE A 199 -38.68 19.56 -61.82
C ILE A 199 -38.24 18.91 -63.13
N GLU A 200 -37.66 17.71 -63.08
CA GLU A 200 -37.24 16.96 -64.26
C GLU A 200 -38.43 16.58 -65.15
N ASP A 201 -39.53 16.14 -64.55
CA ASP A 201 -40.80 15.89 -65.27
C ASP A 201 -41.35 17.15 -65.95
N ILE A 202 -41.24 18.31 -65.29
CA ILE A 202 -41.65 19.60 -65.88
C ILE A 202 -40.80 19.91 -67.13
N TYR A 203 -39.47 19.79 -67.05
CA TYR A 203 -38.60 20.03 -68.21
C TYR A 203 -38.91 19.09 -69.37
N ASN A 204 -39.03 17.79 -69.11
CA ASN A 204 -39.37 16.80 -70.14
C ASN A 204 -40.72 17.09 -70.82
N ASN A 205 -41.70 17.61 -70.08
CA ASN A 205 -42.99 18.00 -70.64
C ASN A 205 -42.90 19.27 -71.49
N ILE A 206 -42.06 20.24 -71.10
CA ILE A 206 -41.81 21.46 -71.89
C ILE A 206 -41.15 21.11 -73.23
N ASP A 207 -40.14 20.23 -73.24
CA ASP A 207 -39.46 19.83 -74.47
C ASP A 207 -40.43 19.16 -75.46
N LYS A 208 -41.26 18.23 -74.99
CA LYS A 208 -42.30 17.60 -75.83
C LYS A 208 -43.29 18.61 -76.42
N LEU A 209 -43.65 19.64 -75.65
CA LEU A 209 -44.54 20.70 -76.14
C LEU A 209 -43.86 21.54 -77.22
N ASN A 210 -42.55 21.80 -77.09
CA ASN A 210 -41.77 22.49 -78.11
C ASN A 210 -41.66 21.67 -79.40
N ASP A 211 -41.33 20.37 -79.30
CA ASP A 211 -41.26 19.48 -80.47
C ASP A 211 -42.59 19.46 -81.23
N PHE A 212 -43.70 19.33 -80.50
CA PHE A 212 -45.05 19.37 -81.10
C PHE A 212 -45.35 20.71 -81.79
N ALA A 213 -44.89 21.83 -81.21
CA ALA A 213 -45.06 23.14 -81.81
C ALA A 213 -44.21 23.33 -83.09
N GLU A 214 -43.00 22.79 -83.13
CA GLU A 214 -42.14 22.81 -84.33
C GLU A 214 -42.72 21.96 -85.46
N GLU A 215 -43.19 20.74 -85.18
CA GLU A 215 -43.86 19.88 -86.16
C GLU A 215 -45.10 20.58 -86.76
N ALA A 216 -45.92 21.20 -85.91
CA ALA A 216 -47.10 21.95 -86.36
C ALA A 216 -46.77 23.20 -87.20
N TRP A 217 -45.60 23.81 -86.98
CA TRP A 217 -45.13 24.97 -87.76
C TRP A 217 -44.59 24.54 -89.13
N LEU A 218 -43.81 23.46 -89.17
CA LEU A 218 -43.31 22.84 -90.41
C LEU A 218 -44.45 22.42 -91.34
N ASP A 219 -45.50 21.77 -90.80
CA ASP A 219 -46.69 21.36 -91.58
C ASP A 219 -47.41 22.56 -92.23
N LYS A 220 -47.57 23.66 -91.49
CA LYS A 220 -48.13 24.92 -92.03
C LYS A 220 -47.24 25.57 -93.09
N SER A 221 -45.92 25.50 -92.95
CA SER A 221 -44.97 26.02 -93.94
C SER A 221 -44.98 25.19 -95.24
N TYR A 222 -45.15 23.87 -95.13
CA TYR A 222 -45.29 22.96 -96.26
C TYR A 222 -46.56 23.26 -97.05
N LEU A 223 -47.69 23.48 -96.37
CA LEU A 223 -48.94 23.91 -96.99
C LEU A 223 -48.86 25.32 -97.62
N GLY A 224 -47.98 26.20 -97.11
CA GLY A 224 -47.74 27.54 -97.68
C GLY A 224 -46.83 27.57 -98.91
N SER A 225 -45.89 26.62 -99.04
CA SER A 225 -44.96 26.54 -100.19
C SER A 225 -45.52 25.82 -101.42
N GLY A 226 -46.61 25.04 -101.25
CA GLY A 226 -47.29 24.33 -102.34
C GLY A 226 -48.13 25.21 -103.28
N TYR A 227 -48.18 26.53 -103.08
CA TYR A 227 -48.98 27.46 -103.88
C TYR A 227 -48.18 28.46 -104.73
N LEU A 228 -46.86 28.28 -104.89
CA LEU A 228 -46.05 29.14 -105.76
C LEU A 228 -45.10 28.32 -106.67
N SER A 229 -45.67 27.60 -107.63
CA SER A 229 -45.07 27.48 -108.96
C SER A 229 -46.17 27.47 -109.99
N GLU A 230 -46.23 28.57 -110.73
CA GLU A 230 -47.24 28.94 -111.70
C GLU A 230 -47.27 28.01 -112.93
N THR A 231 -48.46 27.98 -113.52
CA THR A 231 -48.76 27.67 -114.93
C THR A 231 -47.68 28.07 -115.93
N THR A 232 -47.37 27.19 -116.89
CA THR A 232 -47.23 27.56 -118.32
C THR A 232 -47.25 26.34 -119.25
N GLU A 233 -48.10 26.47 -120.28
CA GLU A 233 -48.26 25.72 -121.56
C GLU A 233 -48.72 24.26 -121.56
#